data_AF-A0A351YH93-F1
#
_entry.id   AF-A0A351YH93-F1
#
_cell.length_a   1.000
_cell.length_b   1.000
_cell.length_c   1.000
_cell.angle_alpha   90.00
_cell.angle_beta   90.00
_cell.angle_gamma   90.00
#
_symmetry.space_group_name_H-M   'P 1'
#
loop_
_entity.id
_entity.type
_entity.pdbx_description
1 polymer ?
#
loop_
_entity_poly.entity_id
_entity_poly.type
_entity_poly.pdbx_seq_one_letter_code
_entity_poly.pdbx_strand_id
1 'polypeptide(L)'
;AADSTMLWANYNGFPTKTVPIVEGIRNKVPNAEVIYELGCNHTADFVVTDLGSHVSSTAGQGFASEFFNNTEFEGTPAYKGLAKELHYTTGGNTQFAPNVNLTNFTARFTGEFESPIDGPVEFKLSGNDAFRLYIDTAKVAEVWENEYGAEKLYTLNAKKGEKYPIKIEYMQRTGSADLNFTVGVRTPVDFQATASKVKDADVIVFVGGISPRLEGEEMPVDAEGFRKGDRTNIEIPAVQKEMVKALVATGKPVVYVVCTGSALALNWENDHVNAILNAWYGGQEGGTAVADVLFGDYNPAGRLPITFYKSVDQLPDFQDYSMKGRTYRYMTQTPLYPFGYGLSYTTFDYKNAKLSKDKIASNESVTLSFDIANTGKMDGDEVAQIYIKNPNDPAGPLKAMKAFKRVNVKAGSEQPVSIQLEPKAFQSFNDNTQTMEVRPGKYQILYGGSSDDKTLKKIDLVIE
;
A
#
# COMPACT_ATOMS: atom_id res chain seq x y z
N ALA A 1 7.07 -6.34 -6.09
CA ALA A 1 6.62 -6.94 -7.38
C ALA A 1 6.14 -8.39 -7.25
N ALA A 2 6.93 -9.29 -6.64
CA ALA A 2 6.55 -10.69 -6.40
C ALA A 2 5.82 -10.91 -5.05
N ASP A 3 5.99 -9.98 -4.11
CA ASP A 3 5.29 -9.97 -2.83
C ASP A 3 3.81 -9.59 -3.01
N SER A 4 2.93 -10.58 -2.86
CA SER A 4 1.48 -10.41 -2.96
C SER A 4 0.89 -9.58 -1.81
N THR A 5 1.51 -9.57 -0.64
CA THR A 5 1.00 -8.82 0.52
C THR A 5 1.03 -7.31 0.28
N MET A 6 1.91 -6.82 -0.61
CA MET A 6 1.89 -5.42 -1.03
C MET A 6 0.60 -5.01 -1.75
N LEU A 7 -0.17 -5.97 -2.26
CA LEU A 7 -1.46 -5.73 -2.91
C LEU A 7 -2.64 -5.87 -1.95
N TRP A 8 -2.42 -6.42 -0.76
CA TRP A 8 -3.48 -6.62 0.22
C TRP A 8 -3.70 -5.32 1.00
N ALA A 9 -4.87 -5.12 1.58
CA ALA A 9 -5.12 -4.04 2.55
C ALA A 9 -5.02 -4.59 3.98
N ASN A 10 -5.06 -3.74 5.01
CA ASN A 10 -4.99 -4.17 6.42
C ASN A 10 -6.33 -4.67 7.00
N TYR A 11 -7.46 -4.23 6.45
CA TYR A 11 -8.79 -4.79 6.71
C TYR A 11 -9.18 -5.77 5.59
N ASN A 12 -8.45 -6.88 5.45
CA ASN A 12 -8.63 -7.84 4.37
C ASN A 12 -9.13 -9.20 4.85
N GLY A 13 -9.85 -9.91 3.97
CA GLY A 13 -9.85 -11.37 3.98
C GLY A 13 -8.56 -11.88 3.33
N PHE A 14 -8.09 -13.07 3.72
CA PHE A 14 -6.97 -13.72 3.04
C PHE A 14 -7.45 -14.29 1.69
N PRO A 15 -6.96 -13.77 0.56
CA PRO A 15 -7.40 -14.24 -0.75
C PRO A 15 -6.91 -15.68 -0.98
N THR A 16 -7.73 -16.51 -1.61
CA THR A 16 -7.34 -17.90 -1.95
C THR A 16 -6.24 -17.96 -3.00
N LYS A 17 -6.13 -16.92 -3.85
CA LYS A 17 -5.03 -16.69 -4.79
C LYS A 17 -4.85 -15.19 -4.96
N THR A 18 -3.61 -14.74 -5.10
CA THR A 18 -3.29 -13.37 -5.55
C THR A 18 -2.36 -13.46 -6.75
N VAL A 19 -2.59 -12.63 -7.75
CA VAL A 19 -1.68 -12.44 -8.89
C VAL A 19 -0.70 -11.32 -8.55
N PRO A 20 0.59 -11.61 -8.29
CA PRO A 20 1.59 -10.56 -8.10
C PRO A 20 1.80 -9.74 -9.37
N ILE A 21 2.26 -8.49 -9.25
CA ILE A 21 2.47 -7.59 -10.40
C ILE A 21 3.42 -8.21 -11.44
N VAL A 22 4.49 -8.90 -11.00
CA VAL A 22 5.40 -9.57 -11.94
C VAL A 22 4.72 -10.70 -12.73
N GLU A 23 3.77 -11.41 -12.12
CA GLU A 23 2.99 -12.46 -12.80
C GLU A 23 2.01 -11.81 -13.79
N GLY A 24 1.32 -10.73 -13.39
CA GLY A 24 0.45 -9.97 -14.28
C GLY A 24 1.18 -9.48 -15.54
N ILE A 25 2.40 -8.94 -15.37
CA ILE A 25 3.25 -8.52 -16.49
C ILE A 25 3.65 -9.72 -17.36
N ARG A 26 4.15 -10.82 -16.79
CA ARG A 26 4.52 -12.04 -17.54
C ARG A 26 3.35 -12.59 -18.36
N ASN A 27 2.16 -12.61 -17.79
CA ASN A 27 0.94 -13.04 -18.46
C ASN A 27 0.60 -12.15 -19.66
N LYS A 28 0.92 -10.85 -19.58
CA LYS A 28 0.68 -9.88 -20.66
C LYS A 28 1.69 -9.99 -21.81
N VAL A 29 2.94 -10.34 -21.51
CA VAL A 29 4.02 -10.44 -22.49
C VAL A 29 4.68 -11.83 -22.50
N PRO A 30 3.96 -12.90 -22.90
CA PRO A 30 4.46 -14.27 -22.81
C PRO A 30 5.69 -14.55 -23.69
N ASN A 31 5.95 -13.68 -24.69
CA ASN A 31 7.07 -13.80 -25.61
C ASN A 31 8.21 -12.81 -25.33
N ALA A 32 8.09 -11.98 -24.28
CA ALA A 32 9.14 -11.05 -23.88
C ALA A 32 9.93 -11.61 -22.70
N GLU A 33 11.20 -11.22 -22.59
CA GLU A 33 12.00 -11.52 -21.42
C GLU A 33 11.58 -10.62 -20.25
N VAL A 34 11.14 -11.25 -19.14
CA VAL A 34 10.80 -10.54 -17.90
C VAL A 34 11.76 -10.94 -16.80
N ILE A 35 12.84 -10.15 -16.69
CA ILE A 35 13.83 -10.27 -15.63
C ILE A 35 13.21 -9.80 -14.30
N TYR A 36 13.34 -10.61 -13.26
CA TYR A 36 12.92 -10.25 -11.91
C TYR A 36 14.12 -10.24 -10.99
N GLU A 37 14.36 -9.10 -10.35
CA GLU A 37 15.34 -8.93 -9.29
C GLU A 37 14.65 -8.32 -8.07
N LEU A 38 14.94 -8.86 -6.89
CA LEU A 38 14.55 -8.21 -5.64
C LEU A 38 15.48 -7.01 -5.42
N GLY A 39 14.95 -5.81 -5.66
CA GLY A 39 15.73 -4.59 -5.55
C GLY A 39 16.14 -4.26 -4.11
N CYS A 40 15.13 -4.08 -3.26
CA CYS A 40 15.29 -3.82 -1.83
C CYS A 40 14.02 -4.24 -1.08
N ASN A 41 14.10 -4.24 0.25
CA ASN A 41 12.93 -4.35 1.10
C ASN A 41 12.19 -3.01 1.22
N HIS A 42 11.03 -3.01 1.90
CA HIS A 42 10.24 -1.80 2.10
C HIS A 42 11.01 -0.73 2.90
N THR A 43 11.56 -1.10 4.05
CA THR A 43 12.28 -0.18 4.96
C THR A 43 13.69 -0.64 5.29
N ALA A 44 13.96 -1.95 5.22
CA ALA A 44 15.27 -2.51 5.53
C ALA A 44 16.27 -2.30 4.39
N ASP A 45 17.49 -1.90 4.75
CA ASP A 45 18.66 -1.72 3.89
C ASP A 45 19.45 -3.01 3.63
N PHE A 46 18.87 -4.15 3.98
CA PHE A 46 19.39 -5.48 3.71
C PHE A 46 18.30 -6.36 3.06
N VAL A 47 18.70 -7.42 2.38
CA VAL A 47 17.85 -8.53 1.96
C VAL A 47 18.16 -9.77 2.78
N VAL A 48 17.15 -10.62 3.01
CA VAL A 48 17.34 -11.94 3.64
C VAL A 48 17.26 -12.99 2.55
N THR A 49 18.34 -13.75 2.38
CA THR A 49 18.30 -14.99 1.60
C THR A 49 17.80 -16.11 2.50
N ASP A 50 16.61 -16.63 2.23
CA ASP A 50 16.04 -17.76 2.97
C ASP A 50 16.89 -19.01 2.76
N LEU A 51 17.20 -19.69 3.86
CA LEU A 51 17.93 -20.95 3.90
C LEU A 51 17.07 -22.07 4.51
N GLY A 52 15.74 -21.90 4.60
CA GLY A 52 14.83 -22.88 5.22
C GLY A 52 14.86 -24.25 4.53
N SER A 53 15.12 -24.27 3.21
CA SER A 53 15.33 -25.50 2.44
C SER A 53 16.55 -26.32 2.85
N HIS A 54 17.41 -25.79 3.72
CA HIS A 54 18.55 -26.50 4.30
C HIS A 54 18.24 -27.13 5.66
N VAL A 55 16.99 -27.03 6.14
CA VAL A 55 16.53 -27.72 7.34
C VAL A 55 15.91 -29.05 6.97
N SER A 56 16.38 -30.14 7.58
CA SER A 56 15.82 -31.49 7.41
C SER A 56 15.60 -32.19 8.75
N SER A 57 14.76 -33.21 8.76
CA SER A 57 14.46 -34.00 9.95
C SER A 57 14.23 -35.46 9.58
N THR A 58 14.04 -36.30 10.59
CA THR A 58 13.64 -37.70 10.40
C THR A 58 12.27 -37.85 9.73
N ALA A 59 11.42 -36.81 9.74
CA ALA A 59 10.13 -36.80 9.06
C ALA A 59 10.22 -36.34 7.59
N GLY A 60 11.38 -35.82 7.14
CA GLY A 60 11.59 -35.30 5.79
C GLY A 60 12.22 -33.90 5.77
N GLN A 61 12.16 -33.23 4.61
CA GLN A 61 12.63 -31.86 4.44
C GLN A 61 11.76 -30.87 5.25
N GLY A 62 12.36 -30.17 6.20
CA GLY A 62 11.69 -29.37 7.22
C GLY A 62 11.87 -29.96 8.62
N PHE A 63 10.90 -29.70 9.50
CA PHE A 63 10.91 -30.11 10.90
C PHE A 63 9.98 -31.30 11.18
N ALA A 64 10.42 -32.23 12.02
CA ALA A 64 9.51 -33.16 12.68
C ALA A 64 8.74 -32.40 13.77
N SER A 65 7.42 -32.42 13.70
CA SER A 65 6.52 -31.64 14.57
C SER A 65 5.73 -32.55 15.51
N GLU A 66 5.61 -32.18 16.79
CA GLU A 66 4.76 -32.81 17.80
C GLU A 66 3.90 -31.74 18.48
N PHE A 67 2.60 -31.99 18.65
CA PHE A 67 1.68 -31.07 19.32
C PHE A 67 0.97 -31.75 20.49
N PHE A 68 0.77 -31.04 21.59
CA PHE A 68 0.13 -31.54 22.80
C PHE A 68 -0.97 -30.56 23.23
N ASN A 69 -2.16 -31.06 23.56
CA ASN A 69 -3.28 -30.24 24.03
C ASN A 69 -3.16 -29.94 25.54
N ASN A 70 -1.98 -29.49 25.96
CA ASN A 70 -1.65 -29.01 27.30
C ASN A 70 -0.42 -28.09 27.25
N THR A 71 -0.13 -27.42 28.36
CA THR A 71 1.01 -26.49 28.51
C THR A 71 2.32 -27.13 28.96
N GLU A 72 2.37 -28.46 29.11
CA GLU A 72 3.49 -29.14 29.78
C GLU A 72 4.33 -30.01 28.83
N PHE A 73 3.95 -30.13 27.56
CA PHE A 73 4.55 -31.08 26.59
C PHE A 73 4.42 -32.55 27.03
N GLU A 74 3.38 -32.87 27.79
CA GLU A 74 3.19 -34.18 28.42
C GLU A 74 2.14 -35.04 27.71
N GLY A 75 2.27 -36.35 27.89
CA GLY A 75 1.34 -37.35 27.37
C GLY A 75 1.56 -37.71 25.90
N THR A 76 0.57 -38.36 25.30
CA THR A 76 0.58 -38.70 23.87
C THR A 76 0.31 -37.44 23.05
N PRO A 77 1.16 -37.11 22.05
CA PRO A 77 0.91 -35.99 21.16
C PRO A 77 -0.44 -36.11 20.46
N ALA A 78 -1.19 -35.01 20.44
CA ALA A 78 -2.43 -34.89 19.67
C ALA A 78 -2.18 -34.96 18.16
N TYR A 79 -0.97 -34.55 17.73
CA TYR A 79 -0.52 -34.66 16.35
C TYR A 79 0.99 -34.92 16.28
N LYS A 80 1.41 -35.70 15.28
CA LYS A 80 2.80 -35.85 14.83
C LYS A 80 2.85 -35.72 13.31
N GLY A 81 3.86 -35.03 12.78
CA GLY A 81 3.97 -34.84 11.34
C GLY A 81 5.25 -34.15 10.89
N LEU A 82 5.23 -33.70 9.64
CA LEU A 82 6.27 -32.91 9.00
C LEU A 82 5.77 -31.48 8.82
N ALA A 83 6.51 -30.52 9.34
CA ALA A 83 6.32 -29.10 9.06
C ALA A 83 7.41 -28.64 8.08
N LYS A 84 7.02 -28.40 6.81
CA LYS A 84 7.96 -27.94 5.78
C LYS A 84 8.46 -26.51 6.03
N GLU A 85 7.60 -25.70 6.61
CA GLU A 85 7.84 -24.32 7.02
C GLU A 85 7.09 -24.06 8.33
N LEU A 86 7.50 -23.03 9.06
CA LEU A 86 6.89 -22.65 10.33
C LEU A 86 6.27 -21.26 10.18
N HIS A 87 5.02 -21.25 9.69
CA HIS A 87 4.17 -20.07 9.53
C HIS A 87 2.76 -20.43 9.97
N TYR A 88 2.51 -20.37 11.27
CA TYR A 88 1.25 -20.79 11.88
C TYR A 88 0.50 -19.60 12.48
N THR A 89 -0.82 -19.59 12.30
CA THR A 89 -1.74 -18.65 12.94
C THR A 89 -3.06 -19.34 13.25
N THR A 90 -3.68 -19.00 14.38
CA THR A 90 -5.09 -19.35 14.65
C THR A 90 -6.05 -18.26 14.21
N GLY A 91 -5.57 -17.25 13.49
CA GLY A 91 -6.42 -16.27 12.80
C GLY A 91 -7.51 -16.96 12.00
N GLY A 92 -8.75 -16.46 12.12
CA GLY A 92 -9.91 -17.08 11.48
C GLY A 92 -10.34 -18.44 12.08
N ASN A 93 -9.94 -18.75 13.32
CA ASN A 93 -10.19 -20.04 14.00
C ASN A 93 -9.52 -21.25 13.33
N THR A 94 -8.39 -21.03 12.68
CA THR A 94 -7.59 -22.10 12.06
C THR A 94 -6.81 -22.87 13.13
N GLN A 95 -6.72 -24.20 13.04
CA GLN A 95 -5.87 -25.00 13.93
C GLN A 95 -4.46 -25.11 13.36
N PHE A 96 -3.42 -25.11 14.21
CA PHE A 96 -2.03 -25.33 13.74
C PHE A 96 -1.85 -26.70 13.09
N ALA A 97 -2.54 -27.72 13.60
CA ALA A 97 -2.60 -29.06 13.01
C ALA A 97 -3.92 -29.75 13.37
N PRO A 98 -4.31 -30.83 12.66
CA PRO A 98 -5.51 -31.59 12.99
C PRO A 98 -5.53 -32.01 14.46
N ASN A 99 -6.69 -31.81 15.12
CA ASN A 99 -6.94 -32.16 16.53
C ASN A 99 -6.16 -31.33 17.57
N VAL A 100 -5.45 -30.27 17.15
CA VAL A 100 -4.80 -29.34 18.08
C VAL A 100 -5.77 -28.24 18.50
N ASN A 101 -5.83 -27.94 19.79
CA ASN A 101 -6.69 -26.87 20.31
C ASN A 101 -6.26 -25.49 19.79
N LEU A 102 -7.18 -24.52 19.80
CA LEU A 102 -6.86 -23.13 19.45
C LEU A 102 -6.06 -22.42 20.56
N THR A 103 -6.18 -22.89 21.79
CA THR A 103 -5.48 -22.40 22.99
C THR A 103 -5.10 -23.58 23.89
N ASN A 104 -4.28 -23.33 24.91
CA ASN A 104 -3.81 -24.36 25.84
C ASN A 104 -3.18 -25.55 25.13
N PHE A 105 -2.21 -25.26 24.26
CA PHE A 105 -1.44 -26.29 23.57
C PHE A 105 0.04 -25.94 23.54
N THR A 106 0.87 -26.95 23.33
CA THR A 106 2.31 -26.83 23.11
C THR A 106 2.70 -27.52 21.81
N ALA A 107 3.75 -27.03 21.17
CA ALA A 107 4.29 -27.60 19.95
C ALA A 107 5.82 -27.71 20.04
N ARG A 108 6.37 -28.84 19.60
CA ARG A 108 7.81 -29.07 19.49
C ARG A 108 8.15 -29.35 18.04
N PHE A 109 9.13 -28.63 17.51
CA PHE A 109 9.69 -28.82 16.17
C PHE A 109 11.16 -29.19 16.30
N THR A 110 11.57 -30.27 15.64
CA THR A 110 12.95 -30.77 15.67
C THR A 110 13.46 -30.99 14.26
N GLY A 111 14.68 -30.55 13.99
CA GLY A 111 15.34 -30.67 12.70
C GLY A 111 16.85 -30.47 12.83
N GLU A 112 17.52 -30.42 11.70
CA GLU A 112 18.94 -30.17 11.55
C GLU A 112 19.13 -29.24 10.35
N PHE A 113 19.83 -28.14 10.58
CA PHE A 113 20.20 -27.18 9.54
C PHE A 113 21.61 -27.45 9.05
N GLU A 114 21.77 -27.68 7.76
CA GLU A 114 23.08 -27.81 7.11
C GLU A 114 23.47 -26.51 6.40
N SER A 115 24.48 -25.79 6.89
CA SER A 115 24.79 -24.48 6.33
C SER A 115 25.38 -24.58 4.92
N PRO A 116 24.83 -23.88 3.90
CA PRO A 116 25.43 -23.83 2.57
C PRO A 116 26.60 -22.85 2.46
N ILE A 117 26.87 -22.07 3.51
CA ILE A 117 27.84 -20.98 3.53
C ILE A 117 28.74 -21.01 4.77
N ASP A 118 29.87 -20.32 4.68
CA ASP A 118 30.64 -19.87 5.84
C ASP A 118 30.19 -18.46 6.24
N GLY A 119 30.07 -18.20 7.54
CA GLY A 119 29.79 -16.87 8.07
C GLY A 119 28.45 -16.76 8.82
N PRO A 120 27.94 -15.53 9.01
CA PRO A 120 26.75 -15.29 9.82
C PRO A 120 25.48 -15.83 9.14
N VAL A 121 24.74 -16.65 9.88
CA VAL A 121 23.39 -17.12 9.56
C VAL A 121 22.47 -16.71 10.70
N GLU A 122 21.37 -16.04 10.38
CA GLU A 122 20.38 -15.58 11.33
C GLU A 122 19.22 -16.57 11.46
N PHE A 123 18.80 -16.81 12.69
CA PHE A 123 17.64 -17.57 13.10
C PHE A 123 16.67 -16.62 13.78
N LYS A 124 15.53 -16.37 13.14
CA LYS A 124 14.50 -15.47 13.65
C LYS A 124 13.28 -16.31 14.06
N LEU A 125 12.81 -16.10 15.29
CA LEU A 125 11.67 -16.78 15.86
C LEU A 125 10.74 -15.72 16.44
N SER A 126 9.47 -15.74 16.04
CA SER A 126 8.44 -14.88 16.63
C SER A 126 7.18 -15.67 16.91
N GLY A 127 6.41 -15.19 17.88
CA GLY A 127 5.13 -15.80 18.21
C GLY A 127 4.41 -15.09 19.35
N ASN A 128 3.18 -15.55 19.60
CA ASN A 128 2.39 -15.13 20.75
C ASN A 128 2.56 -16.13 21.92
N ASP A 129 2.44 -15.63 23.15
CA ASP A 129 2.69 -16.33 24.41
C ASP A 129 4.17 -16.68 24.59
N ALA A 130 4.57 -17.93 24.35
CA ALA A 130 5.89 -18.43 24.73
C ALA A 130 6.54 -19.30 23.65
N PHE A 131 7.83 -19.07 23.41
CA PHE A 131 8.66 -19.85 22.52
C PHE A 131 10.12 -19.88 22.97
N ARG A 132 10.86 -20.88 22.52
CA ARG A 132 12.31 -20.94 22.67
C ARG A 132 12.96 -21.71 21.54
N LEU A 133 14.16 -21.27 21.19
CA LEU A 133 15.02 -21.86 20.17
C LEU A 133 16.24 -22.47 20.81
N TYR A 134 16.52 -23.70 20.43
CA TYR A 134 17.76 -24.39 20.71
C TYR A 134 18.51 -24.64 19.40
N ILE A 135 19.80 -24.37 19.42
CA ILE A 135 20.76 -24.80 18.42
C ILE A 135 21.78 -25.69 19.15
N ASP A 136 22.02 -26.88 18.62
CA ASP A 136 22.68 -27.97 19.33
C ASP A 136 21.97 -28.27 20.67
N THR A 137 22.68 -28.07 21.78
CA THR A 137 22.16 -28.22 23.15
C THR A 137 21.90 -26.87 23.83
N ALA A 138 22.34 -25.76 23.22
CA ALA A 138 22.25 -24.44 23.80
C ALA A 138 20.88 -23.80 23.52
N LYS A 139 20.25 -23.25 24.56
CA LYS A 139 19.07 -22.39 24.42
C LYS A 139 19.55 -20.99 24.01
N VAL A 140 19.36 -20.64 22.75
CA VAL A 140 19.94 -19.41 22.16
C VAL A 140 18.96 -18.24 22.13
N ALA A 141 17.66 -18.51 22.20
CA ALA A 141 16.61 -17.49 22.29
C ALA A 141 15.40 -18.02 23.08
N GLU A 142 14.76 -17.15 23.85
CA GLU A 142 13.58 -17.50 24.64
C GLU A 142 12.71 -16.27 24.92
N VAL A 143 11.40 -16.50 24.86
CA VAL A 143 10.34 -15.73 25.53
C VAL A 143 9.46 -16.78 26.18
N TRP A 144 9.32 -16.79 27.50
CA TRP A 144 8.53 -17.83 28.20
C TRP A 144 7.39 -17.26 29.06
N GLU A 145 7.11 -15.97 28.88
CA GLU A 145 6.04 -15.24 29.56
C GLU A 145 4.78 -15.22 28.68
N ASN A 146 3.78 -14.38 28.98
CA ASN A 146 2.62 -14.16 28.11
C ASN A 146 2.83 -12.83 27.38
N GLU A 147 3.49 -12.88 26.22
CA GLU A 147 3.84 -11.70 25.45
C GLU A 147 3.25 -11.79 24.04
N TYR A 148 2.54 -10.73 23.63
CA TYR A 148 1.94 -10.67 22.31
C TYR A 148 2.95 -10.23 21.26
N GLY A 149 3.18 -11.07 20.25
CA GLY A 149 3.99 -10.73 19.07
C GLY A 149 5.49 -10.57 19.37
N ALA A 150 6.01 -11.27 20.37
CA ALA A 150 7.42 -11.19 20.72
C ALA A 150 8.30 -11.79 19.61
N GLU A 151 9.51 -11.27 19.45
CA GLU A 151 10.49 -11.69 18.45
C GLU A 151 11.88 -11.84 19.06
N LYS A 152 12.59 -12.89 18.67
CA LYS A 152 14.00 -13.09 18.98
C LYS A 152 14.79 -13.43 17.72
N LEU A 153 16.01 -12.90 17.68
CA LEU A 153 16.98 -13.13 16.62
C LEU A 153 18.25 -13.70 17.25
N TYR A 154 18.78 -14.77 16.66
CA TYR A 154 20.08 -15.33 17.00
C TYR A 154 20.95 -15.44 15.74
N THR A 155 22.21 -15.04 15.83
CA THR A 155 23.16 -15.14 14.72
C THR A 155 24.20 -16.21 15.03
N LEU A 156 24.23 -17.27 14.24
CA LEU A 156 25.23 -18.31 14.26
C LEU A 156 26.34 -17.98 13.27
N ASN A 157 27.61 -18.09 13.67
CA ASN A 157 28.72 -18.07 12.71
C ASN A 157 28.93 -19.48 12.17
N ALA A 158 28.19 -19.83 11.13
CA ALA A 158 28.13 -21.18 10.57
C ALA A 158 29.35 -21.50 9.70
N LYS A 159 29.63 -22.80 9.55
CA LYS A 159 30.61 -23.33 8.61
C LYS A 159 29.91 -24.09 7.50
N LYS A 160 30.39 -23.93 6.28
CA LYS A 160 29.79 -24.59 5.12
C LYS A 160 29.84 -26.12 5.26
N GLY A 161 28.69 -26.76 5.11
CA GLY A 161 28.50 -28.21 5.23
C GLY A 161 28.39 -28.72 6.67
N GLU A 162 28.58 -27.86 7.68
CA GLU A 162 28.28 -28.25 9.06
C GLU A 162 26.78 -28.30 9.32
N LYS A 163 26.41 -29.23 10.20
CA LYS A 163 25.05 -29.56 10.58
C LYS A 163 24.79 -29.14 12.01
N TYR A 164 23.72 -28.38 12.21
CA TYR A 164 23.33 -27.82 13.49
C TYR A 164 21.93 -28.34 13.84
N PRO A 165 21.79 -29.24 14.83
CA PRO A 165 20.49 -29.63 15.37
C PRO A 165 19.70 -28.42 15.85
N ILE A 166 18.44 -28.35 15.48
CA ILE A 166 17.51 -27.28 15.85
C ILE A 166 16.34 -27.89 16.61
N LYS A 167 15.98 -27.28 17.74
CA LYS A 167 14.72 -27.55 18.42
C LYS A 167 14.01 -26.25 18.74
N ILE A 168 12.75 -26.16 18.34
CA ILE A 168 11.85 -25.06 18.71
C ILE A 168 10.76 -25.64 19.60
N GLU A 169 10.48 -24.98 20.69
CA GLU A 169 9.36 -25.29 21.56
C GLU A 169 8.48 -24.05 21.67
N TYR A 170 7.18 -24.25 21.52
CA TYR A 170 6.15 -23.21 21.49
C TYR A 170 5.03 -23.57 22.45
N MET A 171 4.42 -22.57 23.07
CA MET A 171 3.30 -22.71 23.98
C MET A 171 2.30 -21.58 23.76
N GLN A 172 1.04 -21.96 23.55
CA GLN A 172 -0.10 -21.06 23.52
C GLN A 172 -0.99 -21.32 24.73
N ARG A 173 -1.27 -20.29 25.52
CA ARG A 173 -2.15 -20.34 26.69
C ARG A 173 -3.52 -19.75 26.37
N THR A 174 -3.56 -18.54 25.84
CA THR A 174 -4.83 -17.80 25.64
C THR A 174 -4.79 -16.84 24.47
N GLY A 175 -5.96 -16.47 23.94
CA GLY A 175 -6.07 -15.62 22.75
C GLY A 175 -5.67 -16.36 21.47
N SER A 176 -5.22 -15.64 20.46
CA SER A 176 -4.84 -16.19 19.16
C SER A 176 -3.38 -16.65 19.14
N ALA A 177 -3.10 -17.85 18.66
CA ALA A 177 -1.74 -18.37 18.55
C ALA A 177 -1.12 -17.91 17.23
N ASP A 178 0.15 -17.52 17.27
CA ASP A 178 0.97 -17.19 16.11
C ASP A 178 2.38 -17.71 16.35
N LEU A 179 2.99 -18.33 15.34
CA LEU A 179 4.37 -18.83 15.38
C LEU A 179 4.99 -18.71 14.00
N ASN A 180 6.12 -18.00 13.91
CA ASN A 180 6.90 -17.87 12.70
C ASN A 180 8.37 -18.16 12.99
N PHE A 181 9.02 -18.90 12.10
CA PHE A 181 10.46 -19.11 12.15
C PHE A 181 11.09 -19.02 10.77
N THR A 182 12.21 -18.31 10.67
CA THR A 182 13.02 -18.22 9.47
C THR A 182 14.50 -18.40 9.80
N VAL A 183 15.23 -19.01 8.87
CA VAL A 183 16.69 -19.10 8.89
C VAL A 183 17.23 -18.52 7.60
N GLY A 184 18.19 -17.60 7.66
CA GLY A 184 18.65 -16.92 6.47
C GLY A 184 19.90 -16.07 6.66
N VAL A 185 20.36 -15.49 5.55
CA VAL A 185 21.54 -14.61 5.53
C VAL A 185 21.08 -13.19 5.23
N ARG A 186 21.39 -12.27 6.14
CA ARG A 186 21.24 -10.84 5.87
C ARG A 186 22.42 -10.31 5.08
N THR A 187 22.14 -9.75 3.92
CA THR A 187 23.13 -9.08 3.08
C THR A 187 22.69 -7.64 2.84
N PRO A 188 23.55 -6.62 3.06
CA PRO A 188 23.23 -5.24 2.70
C PRO A 188 22.79 -5.14 1.24
N VAL A 189 21.86 -4.25 0.95
CA VAL A 189 21.42 -3.99 -0.42
C VAL A 189 22.58 -3.35 -1.18
N ASP A 190 23.06 -4.02 -2.22
CA ASP A 190 23.96 -3.44 -3.20
C ASP A 190 23.13 -2.86 -4.36
N PHE A 191 22.83 -1.56 -4.27
CA PHE A 191 22.00 -0.86 -5.25
C PHE A 191 22.62 -0.87 -6.66
N GLN A 192 23.94 -0.74 -6.77
CA GLN A 192 24.63 -0.64 -8.05
C GLN A 192 24.76 -2.01 -8.72
N ALA A 193 25.08 -3.06 -7.96
CA ALA A 193 25.10 -4.42 -8.48
C ALA A 193 23.70 -4.84 -8.93
N THR A 194 22.67 -4.55 -8.12
CA THR A 194 21.27 -4.82 -8.47
C THR A 194 20.85 -4.09 -9.74
N ALA A 195 21.11 -2.78 -9.84
CA ALA A 195 20.79 -2.00 -11.05
C ALA A 195 21.55 -2.54 -12.29
N SER A 196 22.79 -2.99 -12.10
CA SER A 196 23.60 -3.57 -13.18
C SER A 196 23.02 -4.87 -13.76
N LYS A 197 22.25 -5.64 -12.98
CA LYS A 197 21.60 -6.87 -13.46
C LYS A 197 20.42 -6.60 -14.40
N VAL A 198 19.81 -5.42 -14.31
CA VAL A 198 18.63 -5.03 -15.11
C VAL A 198 18.95 -3.97 -16.16
N LYS A 199 20.21 -3.52 -16.24
CA LYS A 199 20.64 -2.43 -17.12
C LYS A 199 20.49 -2.72 -18.62
N ASP A 200 20.33 -4.00 -19.00
CA ASP A 200 20.18 -4.38 -20.41
C ASP A 200 18.70 -4.34 -20.86
N ALA A 201 17.75 -4.25 -19.92
CA ALA A 201 16.32 -4.17 -20.22
C ALA A 201 15.95 -2.89 -20.99
N ASP A 202 14.91 -2.96 -21.84
CA ASP A 202 14.41 -1.80 -22.58
C ASP A 202 13.66 -0.81 -21.68
N VAL A 203 13.00 -1.31 -20.63
CA VAL A 203 12.27 -0.55 -19.62
C VAL A 203 12.39 -1.23 -18.27
N ILE A 204 12.52 -0.44 -17.21
CA ILE A 204 12.56 -0.93 -15.83
C ILE A 204 11.25 -0.57 -15.15
N VAL A 205 10.51 -1.58 -14.68
CA VAL A 205 9.32 -1.38 -13.84
C VAL A 205 9.71 -1.61 -12.38
N PHE A 206 9.91 -0.53 -11.63
CA PHE A 206 10.15 -0.62 -10.20
C PHE A 206 8.81 -0.67 -9.47
N VAL A 207 8.58 -1.71 -8.68
CA VAL A 207 7.35 -1.88 -7.90
C VAL A 207 7.69 -1.78 -6.41
N GLY A 208 7.25 -0.71 -5.78
CA GLY A 208 7.60 -0.35 -4.40
C GLY A 208 6.50 0.44 -3.72
N GLY A 209 6.85 1.26 -2.72
CA GLY A 209 5.93 1.97 -1.85
C GLY A 209 5.92 1.39 -0.44
N ILE A 210 4.76 1.31 0.19
CA ILE A 210 4.58 0.74 1.53
C ILE A 210 3.65 -0.48 1.48
N SER A 211 3.48 -1.17 2.60
CA SER A 211 2.62 -2.35 2.68
C SER A 211 1.73 -2.27 3.93
N PRO A 212 0.65 -3.07 3.99
CA PRO A 212 -0.19 -3.17 5.19
C PRO A 212 0.55 -3.66 6.43
N ARG A 213 1.79 -4.18 6.27
CA ARG A 213 2.66 -4.54 7.39
C ARG A 213 3.33 -3.33 8.05
N LEU A 214 3.25 -2.15 7.43
CA LEU A 214 3.87 -0.91 7.90
C LEU A 214 2.85 0.16 8.28
N GLU A 215 1.64 0.12 7.74
CA GLU A 215 0.58 1.07 8.08
C GLU A 215 -0.72 0.36 8.50
N GLY A 216 -1.28 0.78 9.64
CA GLY A 216 -2.50 0.20 10.20
C GLY A 216 -2.72 0.55 11.67
N GLU A 217 -3.85 0.10 12.20
CA GLU A 217 -4.27 0.38 13.58
C GLU A 217 -3.37 -0.35 14.59
N GLU A 218 -2.80 0.39 15.55
CA GLU A 218 -2.02 -0.11 16.70
C GLU A 218 -0.89 -1.13 16.40
N MET A 219 -0.37 -1.15 15.19
CA MET A 219 0.61 -2.17 14.77
C MET A 219 1.96 -2.06 15.50
N PRO A 220 2.67 -3.17 15.76
CA PRO A 220 4.00 -3.16 16.39
C PRO A 220 5.13 -2.83 15.40
N VAL A 221 4.96 -1.78 14.59
CA VAL A 221 5.97 -1.36 13.61
C VAL A 221 7.00 -0.47 14.30
N ASP A 222 8.27 -0.88 14.20
CA ASP A 222 9.45 -0.14 14.62
C ASP A 222 10.40 0.04 13.43
N ALA A 223 10.22 1.14 12.71
CA ALA A 223 11.00 1.49 11.53
C ALA A 223 11.07 3.01 11.37
N GLU A 224 12.14 3.51 10.74
CA GLU A 224 12.29 4.94 10.47
C GLU A 224 11.10 5.50 9.68
N GLY A 225 10.54 6.62 10.15
CA GLY A 225 9.35 7.23 9.56
C GLY A 225 8.01 6.64 10.03
N PHE A 226 8.04 5.69 10.96
CA PHE A 226 6.86 5.05 11.55
C PHE A 226 6.87 5.18 13.08
N ARG A 227 5.68 5.25 13.67
CA ARG A 227 5.47 5.14 15.11
C ARG A 227 4.30 4.21 15.30
N LYS A 228 4.57 2.92 15.54
CA LYS A 228 3.56 1.87 15.34
C LYS A 228 3.05 1.96 13.89
N GLY A 229 1.79 1.62 13.62
CA GLY A 229 1.24 1.73 12.26
C GLY A 229 0.93 3.16 11.79
N ASP A 230 1.20 4.21 12.58
CA ASP A 230 1.17 5.60 12.13
C ASP A 230 2.46 6.00 11.42
N ARG A 231 2.36 6.89 10.44
CA ARG A 231 3.52 7.44 9.71
C ARG A 231 3.92 8.81 10.27
N THR A 232 5.16 8.92 10.76
CA THR A 232 5.77 10.19 11.20
C THR A 232 6.45 10.94 10.05
N ASN A 233 6.74 10.23 8.95
CA ASN A 233 7.16 10.80 7.67
C ASN A 233 6.36 10.14 6.53
N ILE A 234 6.05 10.90 5.48
CA ILE A 234 5.31 10.41 4.31
C ILE A 234 6.20 10.26 3.06
N GLU A 235 7.48 10.57 3.12
CA GLU A 235 8.42 10.21 2.05
C GLU A 235 8.52 8.69 1.89
N ILE A 236 8.91 8.24 0.70
CA ILE A 236 9.25 6.82 0.55
C ILE A 236 10.45 6.47 1.43
N PRO A 237 10.52 5.23 1.96
CA PRO A 237 11.66 4.80 2.76
C PRO A 237 13.00 4.99 2.03
N ALA A 238 14.04 5.38 2.76
CA ALA A 238 15.33 5.79 2.21
C ALA A 238 15.95 4.72 1.30
N VAL A 239 15.89 3.44 1.70
CA VAL A 239 16.39 2.31 0.89
C VAL A 239 15.75 2.26 -0.50
N GLN A 240 14.45 2.54 -0.62
CA GLN A 240 13.77 2.54 -1.90
C GLN A 240 14.19 3.75 -2.74
N LYS A 241 14.37 4.92 -2.12
CA LYS A 241 14.87 6.11 -2.82
C LYS A 241 16.26 5.86 -3.43
N GLU A 242 17.17 5.24 -2.69
CA GLU A 242 18.50 4.90 -3.20
C GLU A 242 18.46 3.82 -4.29
N MET A 243 17.54 2.84 -4.17
CA MET A 243 17.31 1.87 -5.25
C MET A 243 16.80 2.55 -6.52
N VAL A 244 15.80 3.43 -6.45
CA VAL A 244 15.27 4.14 -7.64
C VAL A 244 16.35 5.03 -8.25
N LYS A 245 17.17 5.72 -7.43
CA LYS A 245 18.34 6.48 -7.93
C LYS A 245 19.29 5.61 -8.74
N ALA A 246 19.65 4.43 -8.22
CA ALA A 246 20.52 3.51 -8.93
C ALA A 246 19.89 3.00 -10.24
N LEU A 247 18.59 2.73 -10.26
CA LEU A 247 17.87 2.35 -11.47
C LEU A 247 17.84 3.48 -12.51
N VAL A 248 17.55 4.72 -12.11
CA VAL A 248 17.59 5.90 -12.98
C VAL A 248 19.00 6.12 -13.54
N ALA A 249 20.04 5.89 -12.74
CA ALA A 249 21.45 6.02 -13.17
C ALA A 249 21.86 5.04 -14.27
N THR A 250 21.07 3.98 -14.54
CA THR A 250 21.31 3.09 -15.70
C THR A 250 21.02 3.77 -17.04
N GLY A 251 20.30 4.90 -17.05
CA GLY A 251 19.85 5.60 -18.26
C GLY A 251 18.66 4.95 -18.96
N LYS A 252 18.09 3.88 -18.39
CA LYS A 252 16.88 3.23 -18.92
C LYS A 252 15.61 3.95 -18.47
N PRO A 253 14.52 3.91 -19.26
CA PRO A 253 13.22 4.37 -18.80
C PRO A 253 12.78 3.63 -17.54
N VAL A 254 12.43 4.37 -16.49
CA VAL A 254 11.94 3.83 -15.22
C VAL A 254 10.47 4.18 -15.03
N VAL A 255 9.64 3.16 -14.86
CA VAL A 255 8.23 3.29 -14.43
C VAL A 255 8.13 2.85 -12.98
N TYR A 256 7.68 3.75 -12.10
CA TYR A 256 7.46 3.43 -10.69
C TYR A 256 5.98 3.07 -10.45
N VAL A 257 5.71 1.80 -10.19
CA VAL A 257 4.42 1.33 -9.67
C VAL A 257 4.45 1.41 -8.13
N VAL A 258 3.62 2.29 -7.58
CA VAL A 258 3.56 2.59 -6.15
C VAL A 258 2.37 1.86 -5.52
N CYS A 259 2.65 0.98 -4.57
CA CYS A 259 1.66 0.36 -3.69
C CYS A 259 1.62 1.12 -2.36
N THR A 260 0.44 1.59 -1.95
CA THR A 260 0.24 2.38 -0.72
C THR A 260 -1.23 2.42 -0.36
N GLY A 261 -1.59 2.46 0.92
CA GLY A 261 -2.96 2.71 1.37
C GLY A 261 -3.24 4.20 1.60
N SER A 262 -2.22 5.05 1.57
CA SER A 262 -2.33 6.47 1.87
C SER A 262 -1.34 7.34 1.07
N ALA A 263 -1.30 8.66 1.33
CA ALA A 263 -0.47 9.59 0.55
C ALA A 263 1.03 9.39 0.78
N LEU A 264 1.83 9.38 -0.28
CA LEU A 264 3.29 9.40 -0.23
C LEU A 264 3.84 10.68 -0.87
N ALA A 265 4.86 11.25 -0.26
CA ALA A 265 5.68 12.30 -0.85
C ALA A 265 6.70 11.67 -1.80
N LEU A 266 6.53 11.93 -3.10
CA LEU A 266 7.28 11.34 -4.21
C LEU A 266 8.02 12.42 -5.01
N ASN A 267 8.56 13.46 -4.34
CA ASN A 267 9.09 14.64 -5.04
C ASN A 267 10.28 14.29 -5.94
N TRP A 268 11.25 13.53 -5.42
CA TRP A 268 12.43 13.17 -6.19
C TRP A 268 12.05 12.25 -7.34
N GLU A 269 11.17 11.28 -7.07
CA GLU A 269 10.70 10.31 -8.05
C GLU A 269 9.94 11.02 -9.17
N ASN A 270 9.02 11.93 -8.84
CA ASN A 270 8.27 12.73 -9.81
C ASN A 270 9.17 13.46 -10.81
N ASP A 271 10.33 13.94 -10.35
CA ASP A 271 11.24 14.73 -11.18
C ASP A 271 12.23 13.87 -11.99
N HIS A 272 12.41 12.59 -11.63
CA HIS A 272 13.52 11.76 -12.16
C HIS A 272 13.07 10.44 -12.82
N VAL A 273 11.88 9.91 -12.52
CA VAL A 273 11.34 8.72 -13.22
C VAL A 273 10.44 9.14 -14.39
N ASN A 274 10.25 8.23 -15.35
CA ASN A 274 9.50 8.54 -16.57
C ASN A 274 7.99 8.47 -16.37
N ALA A 275 7.52 7.63 -15.45
CA ALA A 275 6.10 7.51 -15.11
C ALA A 275 5.92 7.00 -13.68
N ILE A 276 4.86 7.45 -13.02
CA ILE A 276 4.41 6.95 -11.73
C ILE A 276 2.98 6.42 -11.87
N LEU A 277 2.76 5.16 -11.53
CA LEU A 277 1.45 4.53 -11.45
C LEU A 277 1.14 4.22 -9.98
N ASN A 278 0.20 4.93 -9.39
CA ASN A 278 -0.29 4.59 -8.06
C ASN A 278 -1.30 3.43 -8.14
N ALA A 279 -0.88 2.24 -7.71
CA ALA A 279 -1.66 1.00 -7.75
C ALA A 279 -2.48 0.76 -6.47
N TRP A 280 -2.25 1.56 -5.43
CA TRP A 280 -2.79 1.34 -4.09
C TRP A 280 -2.52 -0.09 -3.57
N TYR A 281 -3.45 -0.63 -2.79
CA TYR A 281 -3.57 -2.04 -2.46
C TYR A 281 -4.62 -2.69 -3.36
N GLY A 282 -4.19 -3.20 -4.52
CA GLY A 282 -5.05 -3.64 -5.62
C GLY A 282 -5.84 -4.95 -5.42
N GLY A 283 -5.70 -5.61 -4.28
CA GLY A 283 -6.38 -6.88 -3.98
C GLY A 283 -5.87 -8.07 -4.80
N GLN A 284 -6.68 -9.14 -4.86
CA GLN A 284 -6.28 -10.43 -5.45
C GLN A 284 -5.89 -10.39 -6.93
N GLU A 285 -6.49 -9.48 -7.71
CA GLU A 285 -6.19 -9.29 -9.14
C GLU A 285 -5.39 -8.00 -9.40
N GLY A 286 -4.80 -7.42 -8.36
CA GLY A 286 -4.04 -6.17 -8.45
C GLY A 286 -2.90 -6.25 -9.47
N GLY A 287 -2.21 -7.39 -9.56
CA GLY A 287 -1.15 -7.59 -10.56
C GLY A 287 -1.67 -7.60 -12.00
N THR A 288 -2.82 -8.24 -12.25
CA THR A 288 -3.49 -8.24 -13.56
C THR A 288 -3.91 -6.82 -13.95
N ALA A 289 -4.57 -6.09 -13.04
CA ALA A 289 -5.02 -4.72 -13.29
C ALA A 289 -3.88 -3.73 -13.54
N VAL A 290 -2.76 -3.87 -12.81
CA VAL A 290 -1.55 -3.06 -13.07
C VAL A 290 -1.01 -3.34 -14.46
N ALA A 291 -0.93 -4.61 -14.88
CA ALA A 291 -0.47 -4.97 -16.21
C ALA A 291 -1.41 -4.40 -17.31
N ASP A 292 -2.73 -4.50 -17.14
CA ASP A 292 -3.69 -3.94 -18.10
C ASP A 292 -3.49 -2.43 -18.30
N VAL A 293 -3.17 -1.69 -17.22
CA VAL A 293 -2.82 -0.26 -17.31
C VAL A 293 -1.49 -0.09 -18.03
N LEU A 294 -0.40 -0.71 -17.55
CA LEU A 294 0.95 -0.52 -18.09
C LEU A 294 1.05 -0.77 -19.59
N PHE A 295 0.27 -1.72 -20.12
CA PHE A 295 0.27 -2.09 -21.53
C PHE A 295 -0.86 -1.43 -22.35
N GLY A 296 -1.69 -0.59 -21.74
CA GLY A 296 -2.70 0.19 -22.44
C GLY A 296 -3.99 -0.55 -22.81
N ASP A 297 -4.19 -1.77 -22.30
CA ASP A 297 -5.47 -2.50 -22.43
C ASP A 297 -6.58 -1.75 -21.67
N TYR A 298 -6.21 -1.03 -20.62
CA TYR A 298 -7.07 -0.08 -19.92
C TYR A 298 -6.41 1.30 -19.87
N ASN A 299 -7.09 2.30 -20.43
CA ASN A 299 -6.71 3.70 -20.26
C ASN A 299 -7.06 4.16 -18.83
N PRO A 300 -6.07 4.56 -17.99
CA PRO A 300 -6.32 4.88 -16.60
C PRO A 300 -7.26 6.08 -16.45
N ALA A 301 -8.28 5.91 -15.61
CA ALA A 301 -9.28 6.93 -15.30
C ALA A 301 -9.53 7.09 -13.78
N GLY A 302 -8.60 6.60 -12.96
CA GLY A 302 -8.61 6.83 -11.52
C GLY A 302 -8.37 8.32 -11.19
N ARG A 303 -8.93 8.78 -10.08
CA ARG A 303 -8.73 10.12 -9.53
C ARG A 303 -8.41 10.02 -8.04
N LEU A 304 -7.41 10.75 -7.57
CA LEU A 304 -6.97 10.68 -6.17
C LEU A 304 -8.11 11.07 -5.21
N PRO A 305 -8.51 10.20 -4.26
CA PRO A 305 -9.55 10.53 -3.28
C PRO A 305 -9.00 11.37 -2.12
N ILE A 306 -7.68 11.58 -2.06
CA ILE A 306 -6.98 12.35 -1.04
C ILE A 306 -5.89 13.22 -1.69
N THR A 307 -5.49 14.29 -1.02
CA THR A 307 -4.37 15.14 -1.47
C THR A 307 -3.05 14.45 -1.16
N PHE A 308 -2.12 14.43 -2.12
CA PHE A 308 -0.74 13.97 -1.88
C PHE A 308 0.14 15.19 -1.63
N TYR A 309 0.77 15.22 -0.47
CA TYR A 309 1.58 16.34 0.00
C TYR A 309 3.05 16.17 -0.40
N LYS A 310 3.78 17.28 -0.46
CA LYS A 310 5.23 17.30 -0.72
C LYS A 310 6.05 16.86 0.50
N SER A 311 5.57 17.12 1.71
CA SER A 311 6.18 16.63 2.95
C SER A 311 5.16 16.73 4.09
N VAL A 312 5.51 16.18 5.25
CA VAL A 312 4.73 16.36 6.48
C VAL A 312 4.67 17.81 6.94
N ASP A 313 5.61 18.68 6.52
CA ASP A 313 5.60 20.12 6.86
C ASP A 313 4.43 20.88 6.19
N GLN A 314 3.76 20.26 5.22
CA GLN A 314 2.53 20.79 4.64
C GLN A 314 1.29 20.48 5.50
N LEU A 315 1.45 19.66 6.53
CA LEU A 315 0.39 19.25 7.43
C LEU A 315 0.54 19.97 8.78
N PRO A 316 -0.57 20.42 9.39
CA PRO A 316 -0.55 20.81 10.79
C PRO A 316 -0.16 19.65 11.70
N ASP A 317 0.22 19.99 12.93
CA ASP A 317 0.60 19.04 13.97
C ASP A 317 -0.38 17.87 14.08
N PHE A 318 0.12 16.68 14.42
CA PHE A 318 -0.68 15.46 14.51
C PHE A 318 -1.83 15.58 15.53
N GLN A 319 -1.67 16.40 16.57
CA GLN A 319 -2.69 16.66 17.59
C GLN A 319 -3.66 17.79 17.22
N ASP A 320 -3.43 18.50 16.12
CA ASP A 320 -4.33 19.55 15.65
C ASP A 320 -5.51 18.95 14.85
N TYR A 321 -6.66 18.84 15.50
CA TYR A 321 -7.91 18.34 14.89
C TYR A 321 -8.69 19.42 14.14
N SER A 322 -8.16 20.65 13.98
CA SER A 322 -8.77 21.64 13.11
C SER A 322 -8.58 21.28 11.64
N MET A 323 -9.43 21.83 10.77
CA MET A 323 -9.33 21.64 9.32
C MET A 323 -8.34 22.62 8.66
N LYS A 324 -7.81 23.60 9.40
CA LYS A 324 -6.97 24.67 8.85
C LYS A 324 -5.72 24.07 8.17
N GLY A 325 -5.45 24.46 6.93
CA GLY A 325 -4.29 23.96 6.20
C GLY A 325 -4.39 22.51 5.72
N ARG A 326 -5.50 21.79 5.99
CA ARG A 326 -5.66 20.37 5.62
C ARG A 326 -6.49 20.22 4.35
N THR A 327 -6.16 19.19 3.56
CA THR A 327 -6.87 18.79 2.32
C THR A 327 -6.96 19.91 1.28
N TYR A 328 -7.48 19.61 0.08
CA TYR A 328 -7.78 20.64 -0.92
C TYR A 328 -8.77 21.72 -0.45
N ARG A 329 -9.53 21.46 0.63
CA ARG A 329 -10.56 22.38 1.14
C ARG A 329 -9.96 23.57 1.89
N TYR A 330 -8.85 23.41 2.59
CA TYR A 330 -8.31 24.44 3.49
C TYR A 330 -6.79 24.64 3.38
N MET A 331 -6.10 23.80 2.60
CA MET A 331 -4.68 23.95 2.32
C MET A 331 -4.44 25.15 1.39
N THR A 332 -3.51 26.03 1.79
CA THR A 332 -3.08 27.19 0.99
C THR A 332 -1.76 26.95 0.25
N GLN A 333 -1.01 25.93 0.67
CA GLN A 333 0.22 25.50 0.00
C GLN A 333 -0.09 24.70 -1.26
N THR A 334 0.87 24.60 -2.18
CA THR A 334 0.73 23.74 -3.37
C THR A 334 1.07 22.28 -3.01
N PRO A 335 0.14 21.32 -3.19
CA PRO A 335 0.41 19.90 -2.95
C PRO A 335 1.35 19.30 -4.02
N LEU A 336 1.80 18.07 -3.80
CA LEU A 336 2.49 17.29 -4.85
C LEU A 336 1.49 16.87 -5.93
N TYR A 337 0.40 16.22 -5.51
CA TYR A 337 -0.75 15.96 -6.38
C TYR A 337 -2.05 16.42 -5.70
N PRO A 338 -2.86 17.26 -6.37
CA PRO A 338 -4.09 17.78 -5.79
C PRO A 338 -5.17 16.68 -5.67
N PHE A 339 -6.18 16.93 -4.84
CA PHE A 339 -7.35 16.06 -4.76
C PHE A 339 -8.00 15.92 -6.14
N GLY A 340 -8.48 14.72 -6.45
CA GLY A 340 -9.11 14.42 -7.73
C GLY A 340 -8.13 14.39 -8.90
N TYR A 341 -6.81 14.47 -8.69
CA TYR A 341 -5.83 14.37 -9.77
C TYR A 341 -5.72 12.94 -10.33
N GLY A 342 -5.46 12.82 -11.63
CA GLY A 342 -5.16 11.57 -12.31
C GLY A 342 -4.97 11.81 -13.80
N LEU A 343 -3.98 11.14 -14.38
CA LEU A 343 -3.69 11.23 -15.82
C LEU A 343 -4.53 10.23 -16.62
N SER A 344 -4.41 10.29 -17.94
CA SER A 344 -5.00 9.37 -18.91
C SER A 344 -4.01 9.22 -20.09
N TYR A 345 -4.13 8.13 -20.86
CA TYR A 345 -3.43 7.96 -22.13
C TYR A 345 -4.06 8.77 -23.28
N THR A 346 -5.15 9.50 -22.99
CA THR A 346 -5.73 10.49 -23.90
C THR A 346 -5.89 11.84 -23.19
N THR A 347 -6.29 12.87 -23.92
CA THR A 347 -6.49 14.23 -23.39
C THR A 347 -7.95 14.65 -23.53
N PHE A 348 -8.44 15.44 -22.58
CA PHE A 348 -9.81 15.93 -22.57
C PHE A 348 -9.85 17.46 -22.49
N ASP A 349 -10.84 18.06 -23.14
CA ASP A 349 -11.13 19.49 -23.07
C ASP A 349 -12.60 19.74 -22.70
N TYR A 350 -12.86 20.84 -21.98
CA TYR A 350 -14.18 21.22 -21.48
C TYR A 350 -14.70 22.44 -22.23
N LYS A 351 -15.81 22.30 -22.94
CA LYS A 351 -16.36 23.32 -23.85
C LYS A 351 -17.80 23.70 -23.51
N ASN A 352 -18.25 24.83 -24.06
CA ASN A 352 -19.65 25.23 -24.13
C ASN A 352 -20.40 25.25 -22.78
N ALA A 353 -19.70 25.62 -21.71
CA ALA A 353 -20.29 25.63 -20.37
C ALA A 353 -21.37 26.71 -20.22
N LYS A 354 -22.51 26.35 -19.62
CA LYS A 354 -23.63 27.24 -19.35
C LYS A 354 -24.42 26.79 -18.12
N LEU A 355 -25.09 27.75 -17.50
CA LEU A 355 -26.09 27.48 -16.45
C LEU A 355 -27.50 27.58 -17.04
N SER A 356 -28.45 26.81 -16.49
CA SER A 356 -29.87 26.96 -16.82
C SER A 356 -30.43 28.33 -16.42
N LYS A 357 -29.87 28.93 -15.37
CA LYS A 357 -30.12 30.29 -14.90
C LYS A 357 -28.81 30.84 -14.31
N ASP A 358 -28.50 32.11 -14.55
CA ASP A 358 -27.37 32.81 -13.91
C ASP A 358 -27.74 33.39 -12.53
N LYS A 359 -29.03 33.39 -12.20
CA LYS A 359 -29.58 33.78 -10.89
C LYS A 359 -30.66 32.80 -10.42
N ILE A 360 -30.64 32.46 -9.14
CA ILE A 360 -31.62 31.56 -8.50
C ILE A 360 -31.98 32.08 -7.09
N ALA A 361 -33.16 31.71 -6.58
CA ALA A 361 -33.45 31.88 -5.16
C ALA A 361 -32.71 30.81 -4.33
N SER A 362 -32.49 31.08 -3.03
CA SER A 362 -31.81 30.16 -2.10
C SER A 362 -32.36 28.73 -2.00
N ASN A 363 -33.63 28.51 -2.38
CA ASN A 363 -34.30 27.20 -2.39
C ASN A 363 -34.46 26.59 -3.80
N GLU A 364 -33.92 27.22 -4.84
CA GLU A 364 -33.98 26.72 -6.22
C GLU A 364 -32.74 25.92 -6.59
N SER A 365 -32.90 25.01 -7.55
CA SER A 365 -31.79 24.29 -8.18
C SER A 365 -31.31 25.00 -9.44
N VAL A 366 -30.05 24.80 -9.82
CA VAL A 366 -29.48 25.23 -11.12
C VAL A 366 -28.82 24.05 -11.82
N THR A 367 -28.90 23.98 -13.14
CA THR A 367 -28.23 22.96 -13.94
C THR A 367 -27.00 23.55 -14.62
N LEU A 368 -25.84 22.95 -14.38
CA LEU A 368 -24.61 23.19 -15.13
C LEU A 368 -24.55 22.21 -16.30
N SER A 369 -24.36 22.72 -17.52
CA SER A 369 -24.14 21.91 -18.72
C SER A 369 -22.86 22.32 -19.43
N PHE A 370 -22.11 21.35 -19.96
CA PHE A 370 -20.89 21.55 -20.75
C PHE A 370 -20.60 20.29 -21.58
N ASP A 371 -19.73 20.39 -22.57
CA ASP A 371 -19.28 19.26 -23.38
C ASP A 371 -17.87 18.84 -22.96
N ILE A 372 -17.63 17.54 -22.90
CA ILE A 372 -16.28 16.97 -22.73
C ILE A 372 -15.84 16.39 -24.07
N ALA A 373 -14.77 16.94 -24.64
CA ALA A 373 -14.17 16.49 -25.88
C ALA A 373 -12.94 15.64 -25.58
N ASN A 374 -12.86 14.42 -26.13
CA ASN A 374 -11.63 13.65 -26.14
C ASN A 374 -10.78 14.09 -27.34
N THR A 375 -9.70 14.80 -27.06
CA THR A 375 -8.83 15.42 -28.06
C THR A 375 -7.62 14.55 -28.44
N GLY A 376 -7.47 13.38 -27.82
CA GLY A 376 -6.40 12.44 -28.12
C GLY A 376 -6.81 11.33 -29.07
N LYS A 377 -6.02 10.25 -29.07
CA LYS A 377 -6.10 9.15 -30.05
C LYS A 377 -6.61 7.84 -29.47
N MET A 378 -6.95 7.81 -28.19
CA MET A 378 -7.42 6.62 -27.48
C MET A 378 -8.76 6.93 -26.82
N ASP A 379 -9.67 5.96 -26.83
CA ASP A 379 -10.89 6.03 -26.02
C ASP A 379 -10.52 6.15 -24.54
N GLY A 380 -11.32 6.85 -23.75
CA GLY A 380 -11.01 7.01 -22.34
C GLY A 380 -12.18 7.54 -21.54
N ASP A 381 -12.06 7.35 -20.23
CA ASP A 381 -13.02 7.90 -19.29
C ASP A 381 -12.47 9.19 -18.67
N GLU A 382 -13.30 10.22 -18.63
CA GLU A 382 -13.05 11.44 -17.87
C GLU A 382 -14.01 11.50 -16.68
N VAL A 383 -13.53 12.04 -15.55
CA VAL A 383 -14.31 12.27 -14.34
C VAL A 383 -14.43 13.78 -14.13
N ALA A 384 -15.54 14.35 -14.60
CA ALA A 384 -15.87 15.74 -14.35
C ALA A 384 -16.14 15.95 -12.87
N GLN A 385 -15.44 16.89 -12.24
CA GLN A 385 -15.57 17.26 -10.84
C GLN A 385 -16.08 18.69 -10.72
N ILE A 386 -17.01 18.93 -9.81
CA ILE A 386 -17.76 20.19 -9.69
C ILE A 386 -17.63 20.66 -8.26
N TYR A 387 -17.04 21.84 -8.11
CA TYR A 387 -16.74 22.45 -6.83
C TYR A 387 -17.50 23.77 -6.68
N ILE A 388 -17.96 24.03 -5.46
CA ILE A 388 -18.57 25.30 -5.10
C ILE A 388 -17.59 26.08 -4.24
N LYS A 389 -17.33 27.32 -4.63
CA LYS A 389 -16.59 28.30 -3.84
C LYS A 389 -17.56 29.40 -3.43
N ASN A 390 -17.70 29.58 -2.11
CA ASN A 390 -18.54 30.61 -1.50
C ASN A 390 -17.65 31.76 -1.00
N PRO A 391 -17.57 32.91 -1.70
CA PRO A 391 -16.77 34.03 -1.23
C PRO A 391 -17.35 34.73 0.00
N ASN A 392 -18.62 34.50 0.35
CA ASN A 392 -19.27 35.04 1.55
C ASN A 392 -19.01 34.20 2.80
N ASP A 393 -18.13 33.20 2.70
CA ASP A 393 -17.72 32.33 3.79
C ASP A 393 -16.18 32.27 3.90
N PRO A 394 -15.51 33.35 4.32
CA PRO A 394 -14.04 33.43 4.31
C PRO A 394 -13.35 32.44 5.27
N ALA A 395 -14.07 31.98 6.30
CA ALA A 395 -13.60 30.91 7.20
C ALA A 395 -13.91 29.50 6.67
N GLY A 396 -14.75 29.40 5.64
CA GLY A 396 -15.16 28.16 5.00
C GLY A 396 -14.09 27.56 4.09
N PRO A 397 -14.43 26.46 3.40
CA PRO A 397 -13.51 25.82 2.47
C PRO A 397 -13.23 26.72 1.25
N LEU A 398 -11.98 26.73 0.79
CA LEU A 398 -11.54 27.41 -0.45
C LEU A 398 -12.40 27.01 -1.65
N LYS A 399 -12.79 25.73 -1.69
CA LYS A 399 -13.77 25.13 -2.59
C LYS A 399 -14.22 23.79 -1.98
N ALA A 400 -15.43 23.34 -2.29
CA ALA A 400 -15.94 22.04 -1.85
C ALA A 400 -16.54 21.28 -3.03
N MET A 401 -16.10 20.04 -3.28
CA MET A 401 -16.71 19.19 -4.31
C MET A 401 -18.16 18.87 -3.92
N LYS A 402 -19.10 19.12 -4.83
CA LYS A 402 -20.53 18.88 -4.63
C LYS A 402 -21.11 17.87 -5.61
N ALA A 403 -20.45 17.63 -6.73
CA ALA A 403 -20.83 16.59 -7.67
C ALA A 403 -19.61 16.10 -8.45
N PHE A 404 -19.70 14.89 -8.98
CA PHE A 404 -18.82 14.39 -10.02
C PHE A 404 -19.59 13.48 -10.98
N LYS A 405 -19.11 13.36 -12.23
CA LYS A 405 -19.67 12.45 -13.22
C LYS A 405 -18.55 11.84 -14.06
N ARG A 406 -18.47 10.50 -14.05
CA ARG A 406 -17.62 9.74 -14.97
C ARG A 406 -18.34 9.58 -16.30
N VAL A 407 -17.64 9.84 -17.40
CA VAL A 407 -18.15 9.65 -18.76
C VAL A 407 -17.10 8.99 -19.63
N ASN A 408 -17.53 8.04 -20.46
CA ASN A 408 -16.69 7.47 -21.50
C ASN A 408 -16.79 8.33 -22.76
N VAL A 409 -15.65 8.72 -23.32
CA VAL A 409 -15.59 9.57 -24.52
C VAL A 409 -14.65 8.91 -25.53
N LYS A 410 -15.20 8.53 -26.68
CA LYS A 410 -14.43 7.96 -27.79
C LYS A 410 -13.41 8.97 -28.32
N ALA A 411 -12.28 8.49 -28.84
CA ALA A 411 -11.24 9.32 -29.45
C ALA A 411 -11.84 10.27 -30.51
N GLY A 412 -11.48 11.55 -30.44
CA GLY A 412 -11.97 12.59 -31.35
C GLY A 412 -13.46 12.95 -31.23
N SER A 413 -14.18 12.35 -30.27
CA SER A 413 -15.61 12.60 -30.05
C SER A 413 -15.85 13.52 -28.85
N GLU A 414 -17.09 14.00 -28.71
CA GLU A 414 -17.53 14.81 -27.58
C GLU A 414 -18.73 14.14 -26.89
N GLN A 415 -18.87 14.37 -25.58
CA GLN A 415 -20.02 13.93 -24.79
C GLN A 415 -20.63 15.10 -24.01
N PRO A 416 -21.95 15.35 -24.13
CA PRO A 416 -22.63 16.37 -23.35
C PRO A 416 -22.79 15.90 -21.90
N VAL A 417 -22.46 16.79 -20.97
CA VAL A 417 -22.62 16.59 -19.53
C VAL A 417 -23.62 17.61 -18.99
N SER A 418 -24.53 17.14 -18.14
CA SER A 418 -25.51 17.97 -17.46
C SER A 418 -25.62 17.52 -16.01
N ILE A 419 -25.50 18.47 -15.08
CA ILE A 419 -25.41 18.23 -13.65
C ILE A 419 -26.29 19.23 -12.94
N GLN A 420 -27.31 18.72 -12.26
CA GLN A 420 -28.19 19.53 -11.42
C GLN A 420 -27.55 19.75 -10.05
N LEU A 421 -27.44 21.01 -9.65
CA LEU A 421 -26.99 21.44 -8.34
C LEU A 421 -28.21 21.88 -7.54
N GLU A 422 -28.62 21.03 -6.61
CA GLU A 422 -29.69 21.33 -5.64
C GLU A 422 -29.23 22.37 -4.61
N PRO A 423 -30.15 23.04 -3.89
CA PRO A 423 -29.81 23.99 -2.83
C PRO A 423 -28.74 23.51 -1.83
N LYS A 424 -28.75 22.20 -1.51
CA LYS A 424 -27.77 21.56 -0.62
C LYS A 424 -26.31 21.70 -1.11
N ALA A 425 -26.10 21.85 -2.42
CA ALA A 425 -24.78 22.10 -2.98
C ALA A 425 -24.19 23.43 -2.49
N PHE A 426 -25.03 24.43 -2.19
CA PHE A 426 -24.61 25.78 -1.82
C PHE A 426 -24.63 26.04 -0.30
N GLN A 427 -25.06 25.05 0.48
CA GLN A 427 -25.11 25.15 1.93
C GLN A 427 -23.71 25.20 2.57
N SER A 428 -23.57 26.06 3.57
CA SER A 428 -22.45 26.15 4.51
C SER A 428 -22.99 26.22 5.94
N PHE A 429 -22.20 25.77 6.93
CA PHE A 429 -22.54 25.96 8.33
C PHE A 429 -22.34 27.43 8.70
N ASN A 430 -23.29 28.03 9.40
CA ASN A 430 -23.17 29.39 9.94
C ASN A 430 -23.02 29.33 11.46
N ASP A 431 -21.87 29.75 11.96
CA ASP A 431 -21.55 29.72 13.40
C ASP A 431 -22.44 30.63 14.24
N ASN A 432 -23.01 31.70 13.67
CA ASN A 432 -23.90 32.62 14.39
C ASN A 432 -25.29 32.03 14.61
N THR A 433 -25.82 31.31 13.63
CA THR A 433 -27.16 30.72 13.67
C THR A 433 -27.14 29.25 14.10
N GLN A 434 -25.96 28.61 14.07
CA GLN A 434 -25.75 27.19 14.34
C GLN A 434 -26.57 26.28 13.40
N THR A 435 -26.76 26.70 12.15
CA THR A 435 -27.53 25.95 11.14
C THR A 435 -26.79 25.82 9.81
N MET A 436 -27.22 24.85 8.99
CA MET A 436 -26.82 24.76 7.58
C MET A 436 -27.73 25.65 6.75
N GLU A 437 -27.15 26.60 6.01
CA GLU A 437 -27.90 27.58 5.23
C GLU A 437 -27.24 27.91 3.89
N VAL A 438 -28.06 28.35 2.93
CA VAL A 438 -27.61 28.96 1.67
C VAL A 438 -27.62 30.46 1.86
N ARG A 439 -26.45 31.10 1.79
CA ARG A 439 -26.31 32.54 1.99
C ARG A 439 -26.46 33.26 0.64
N PRO A 440 -27.29 34.30 0.50
CA PRO A 440 -27.34 35.08 -0.73
C PRO A 440 -25.97 35.63 -1.13
N GLY A 441 -25.72 35.74 -2.44
CA GLY A 441 -24.54 36.35 -3.02
C GLY A 441 -24.00 35.66 -4.26
N LYS A 442 -22.78 36.03 -4.64
CA LYS A 442 -22.11 35.54 -5.84
C LYS A 442 -21.31 34.29 -5.52
N TYR A 443 -21.70 33.15 -6.05
CA TYR A 443 -20.97 31.89 -5.95
C TYR A 443 -20.13 31.65 -7.20
N GLN A 444 -19.01 30.95 -7.04
CA GLN A 444 -18.26 30.42 -8.19
C GLN A 444 -18.47 28.91 -8.26
N ILE A 445 -18.99 28.45 -9.39
CA ILE A 445 -19.04 27.03 -9.74
C ILE A 445 -17.79 26.72 -10.54
N LEU A 446 -16.89 25.95 -9.96
CA LEU A 446 -15.64 25.51 -10.58
C LEU A 446 -15.83 24.10 -11.13
N TYR A 447 -15.30 23.81 -12.32
CA TYR A 447 -15.43 22.50 -12.96
C TYR A 447 -14.16 22.11 -13.73
N GLY A 448 -13.84 20.83 -13.73
CA GLY A 448 -12.66 20.28 -14.42
C GLY A 448 -12.36 18.84 -14.00
N GLY A 449 -11.19 18.33 -14.40
CA GLY A 449 -10.76 16.95 -14.12
C GLY A 449 -10.02 16.76 -12.79
N SER A 450 -9.73 17.82 -12.04
CA SER A 450 -9.09 17.78 -10.72
C SER A 450 -9.42 19.03 -9.89
N SER A 451 -9.02 19.06 -8.61
CA SER A 451 -9.13 20.26 -7.77
C SER A 451 -8.06 21.34 -8.04
N ASP A 452 -7.15 21.15 -9.00
CA ASP A 452 -6.10 22.12 -9.33
C ASP A 452 -6.67 23.41 -9.93
N ASP A 453 -6.45 24.54 -9.25
CA ASP A 453 -6.88 25.87 -9.71
C ASP A 453 -6.32 26.28 -11.06
N LYS A 454 -5.17 25.71 -11.48
CA LYS A 454 -4.59 26.01 -12.79
C LYS A 454 -5.41 25.44 -13.95
N THR A 455 -6.17 24.38 -13.68
CA THR A 455 -6.92 23.63 -14.72
C THR A 455 -8.44 23.79 -14.59
N LEU A 456 -8.93 24.17 -13.41
CA LEU A 456 -10.34 24.43 -13.19
C LEU A 456 -10.85 25.59 -14.07
N LYS A 457 -11.96 25.34 -14.73
CA LYS A 457 -12.80 26.37 -15.35
C LYS A 457 -13.78 26.89 -14.29
N LYS A 458 -14.37 28.06 -14.55
CA LYS A 458 -15.30 28.71 -13.62
C LYS A 458 -16.48 29.34 -14.34
N ILE A 459 -17.63 29.31 -13.70
CA ILE A 459 -18.83 30.07 -14.08
C ILE A 459 -19.47 30.63 -12.81
N ASP A 460 -19.91 31.89 -12.87
CA ASP A 460 -20.47 32.58 -11.71
C ASP A 460 -21.99 32.36 -11.66
N LEU A 461 -22.52 32.24 -10.44
CA LEU A 461 -23.96 32.12 -10.13
C LEU A 461 -24.32 33.16 -9.06
N VAL A 462 -25.45 33.83 -9.20
CA VAL A 462 -26.00 34.67 -8.12
C VAL A 462 -27.13 33.91 -7.41
N ILE A 463 -27.06 33.85 -6.09
CA ILE A 463 -28.17 33.38 -5.26
C ILE A 463 -28.78 34.61 -4.56
N GLU A 464 -30.08 34.81 -4.72
CA GLU A 464 -30.85 35.92 -4.14
C GLU A 464 -31.58 35.53 -2.85
#